data_AF-A0A2M7UG87-F1
#
_entry.id   AF-A0A2M7UG87-F1
#
_cell.length_a   1.000
_cell.length_b   1.000
_cell.length_c   1.000
_cell.angle_alpha   90.00
_cell.angle_beta   90.00
_cell.angle_gamma   90.00
#
_symmetry.space_group_name_H-M   'P 1'
#
loop_
_entity.id
_entity.type
_entity.pdbx_description
1 polymer ?
#
loop_
_entity_poly.entity_id
_entity_poly.type
_entity_poly.pdbx_seq_one_letter_code
_entity_poly.pdbx_strand_id
1 'polypeptide(L)'
;MLIVEIVMILMTAILLWHAGEEQSPSFGLIFWVTASLFGFLKEILAIHFTHFYAFSGFTLWLFGVPVVYLLFWPNIIYVALRWSENATAESFLASTSPHQLYPLIFLTMAVIAIMFEAFGSQYQMITWNIGSNLVLWGKVPVFVPFSYGIMGILFLYALRETWRAIIDPLKRLFRLMIWVPILILTHTGAMFVIKVGIDIFSGAIKLH
;
A
#
# COMPACT_ATOMS: atom_id res chain seq x y z
N MET A 1 13.60 -2.04 -17.47
CA MET A 1 13.51 -2.04 -16.00
C MET A 1 13.81 -0.65 -15.42
N LEU A 2 14.98 -0.06 -15.68
CA LEU A 2 15.27 1.35 -15.37
C LEU A 2 14.16 2.34 -15.80
N ILE A 3 13.55 2.12 -16.96
CA ILE A 3 12.41 2.94 -17.45
C ILE A 3 11.24 2.93 -16.45
N VAL A 4 10.88 1.78 -15.88
CA VAL A 4 9.77 1.67 -14.91
C VAL A 4 10.13 2.44 -13.63
N GLU A 5 11.38 2.32 -13.18
CA GLU A 5 11.87 3.05 -12.00
C GLU A 5 11.82 4.57 -12.23
N ILE A 6 12.28 5.04 -13.40
CA ILE A 6 12.22 6.45 -13.79
C ILE A 6 10.77 6.94 -13.85
N VAL A 7 9.86 6.17 -14.48
CA VAL A 7 8.44 6.52 -14.55
C VAL A 7 7.85 6.63 -13.16
N MET A 8 8.16 5.70 -12.25
CA MET A 8 7.67 5.76 -10.87
C MET A 8 8.20 6.97 -10.09
N ILE A 9 9.47 7.33 -10.27
CA ILE A 9 10.05 8.54 -9.67
C ILE A 9 9.36 9.80 -10.21
N LEU A 10 9.17 9.89 -11.53
CA LEU A 10 8.49 11.02 -12.16
C LEU A 10 7.03 11.13 -11.71
N MET A 11 6.30 10.02 -11.67
CA MET A 11 4.93 9.98 -11.15
C MET A 11 4.87 10.47 -9.70
N THR A 12 5.81 10.04 -8.86
CA THR A 12 5.90 10.50 -7.47
C THR A 12 6.07 12.01 -7.40
N ALA A 13 7.00 12.58 -8.18
CA ALA A 13 7.25 14.01 -8.20
C ALA A 13 6.01 14.80 -8.64
N ILE A 14 5.32 14.34 -9.69
CA ILE A 14 4.09 14.98 -10.21
C ILE A 14 2.98 14.94 -9.16
N LEU A 15 2.74 13.78 -8.55
CA LEU A 15 1.67 13.61 -7.56
C LEU A 15 1.96 14.38 -6.27
N LEU A 16 3.22 14.42 -5.83
CA LEU A 16 3.65 15.21 -4.68
C LEU A 16 3.47 16.71 -4.94
N TRP A 17 3.83 17.18 -6.13
CA TRP A 17 3.58 18.56 -6.56
C TRP A 17 2.08 18.88 -6.53
N HIS A 18 1.27 18.04 -7.18
CA HIS A 18 -0.19 18.18 -7.20
C HIS A 18 -0.79 18.21 -5.78
N ALA A 19 -0.32 17.37 -4.86
CA ALA A 19 -0.76 17.39 -3.47
C ALA A 19 -0.37 18.68 -2.73
N GLY A 20 0.78 19.25 -3.07
CA GLY A 20 1.23 20.55 -2.56
C GLY A 20 0.28 21.68 -2.93
N GLU A 21 -0.18 21.69 -4.18
CA GLU A 21 -1.11 22.70 -4.72
C GLU A 21 -2.55 22.52 -4.20
N GLU A 22 -3.07 21.30 -4.23
CA GLU A 22 -4.47 21.00 -3.90
C GLU A 22 -4.79 21.07 -2.39
N GLN A 23 -3.79 20.82 -1.53
CA GLN A 23 -3.99 20.73 -0.09
C GLN A 23 -3.05 21.67 0.65
N SER A 24 -1.76 21.33 0.66
CA SER A 24 -0.67 22.15 1.16
C SER A 24 0.65 21.43 0.96
N PRO A 25 1.79 22.15 0.87
CA PRO A 25 3.11 21.52 0.83
C PRO A 25 3.38 20.60 2.02
N SER A 26 2.87 20.97 3.20
CA SER A 26 3.01 20.15 4.42
C SER A 26 2.21 18.85 4.35
N PHE A 27 1.00 18.88 3.76
CA PHE A 27 0.23 17.67 3.50
C PHE A 27 0.98 16.72 2.57
N GLY A 28 1.44 17.22 1.41
CA GLY A 28 2.20 16.40 0.46
C GLY A 28 3.41 15.76 1.11
N LEU A 29 4.22 16.53 1.85
CA LEU A 29 5.40 15.98 2.51
C LEU A 29 5.05 14.95 3.58
N ILE A 30 4.13 15.25 4.49
CA ILE A 30 3.75 14.32 5.58
C ILE A 30 3.15 13.04 5.00
N PHE A 31 2.26 13.16 4.01
CA PHE A 31 1.63 12.01 3.36
C PHE A 31 2.68 11.10 2.73
N TRP A 32 3.57 11.64 1.88
CA TRP A 32 4.56 10.81 1.17
C TRP A 32 5.57 10.19 2.11
N VAL A 33 6.06 10.93 3.12
CA VAL A 33 7.01 10.38 4.10
C VAL A 33 6.38 9.23 4.89
N THR A 34 5.16 9.42 5.41
CA THR A 34 4.50 8.42 6.25
C THR A 34 4.02 7.21 5.46
N ALA A 35 3.49 7.40 4.25
CA ALA A 35 3.09 6.31 3.37
C ALA A 35 4.30 5.53 2.81
N SER A 36 5.40 6.21 2.48
CA SER A 36 6.65 5.52 2.09
C SER A 36 7.24 4.72 3.24
N LEU A 37 7.22 5.26 4.46
CA LEU A 37 7.66 4.53 5.66
C LEU A 37 6.78 3.30 5.92
N PHE A 38 5.47 3.45 5.80
CA PHE A 38 4.53 2.34 5.88
C PHE A 38 4.84 1.25 4.85
N GLY A 39 4.95 1.64 3.57
CA GLY A 39 5.32 0.73 2.48
C GLY A 39 6.64 0.03 2.74
N PHE A 40 7.70 0.80 3.04
CA PHE A 40 9.04 0.29 3.34
C PHE A 40 9.01 -0.79 4.43
N LEU A 41 8.43 -0.48 5.58
CA LEU A 41 8.41 -1.41 6.71
C LEU A 41 7.53 -2.63 6.44
N LYS A 42 6.42 -2.48 5.71
CA LYS A 42 5.62 -3.63 5.24
C LYS A 42 6.45 -4.54 4.34
N GLU A 43 7.16 -3.98 3.36
CA GLU A 43 7.99 -4.76 2.43
C GLU A 43 9.14 -5.47 3.16
N ILE A 44 9.80 -4.81 4.11
CA ILE A 44 10.82 -5.42 4.97
C ILE A 44 10.23 -6.62 5.73
N LEU A 45 9.04 -6.47 6.31
CA LEU A 45 8.38 -7.54 7.04
C LEU A 45 7.99 -8.72 6.14
N ALA A 46 7.53 -8.41 4.92
CA ALA A 46 7.18 -9.41 3.91
C ALA A 46 8.39 -10.24 3.45
N ILE A 47 9.53 -9.59 3.22
CA ILE A 47 10.73 -10.25 2.66
C ILE A 47 11.56 -10.94 3.75
N HIS A 48 11.82 -10.26 4.86
CA HIS A 48 12.83 -10.70 5.83
C HIS A 48 12.28 -11.56 6.96
N PHE A 49 10.99 -11.44 7.28
CA PHE A 49 10.41 -12.12 8.44
C PHE A 49 9.38 -13.18 8.07
N THR A 50 8.56 -12.91 7.04
CA THR A 50 7.50 -13.82 6.60
C THR A 50 7.83 -14.56 5.31
N HIS A 51 8.81 -14.07 4.55
CA HIS A 51 9.27 -14.63 3.27
C HIS A 51 8.16 -14.85 2.24
N PHE A 52 7.10 -14.03 2.25
CA PHE A 52 5.94 -14.22 1.37
C PHE A 52 6.28 -14.11 -0.12
N TYR A 53 7.27 -13.30 -0.46
CA TYR A 53 7.78 -13.15 -1.82
C TYR A 53 9.22 -12.64 -1.80
N ALA A 54 9.87 -12.76 -2.94
CA ALA A 54 11.18 -12.20 -3.21
C ALA A 54 11.14 -11.29 -4.45
N PHE A 55 11.95 -10.24 -4.41
CA PHE A 55 12.14 -9.35 -5.56
C PHE A 55 13.37 -9.75 -6.36
N SER A 56 13.30 -9.58 -7.67
CA SER A 56 14.44 -9.76 -8.57
C SER A 56 14.43 -8.75 -9.70
N GLY A 57 15.59 -8.54 -10.32
CA GLY A 57 15.66 -7.75 -11.53
C GLY A 57 15.26 -6.28 -11.36
N PHE A 58 15.43 -5.67 -10.17
CA PHE A 58 15.38 -4.21 -9.96
C PHE A 58 16.80 -3.61 -9.93
N THR A 59 16.96 -2.33 -10.28
CA THR A 59 18.28 -1.66 -10.29
C THR A 59 18.49 -0.88 -9.00
N LEU A 60 17.45 -0.19 -8.50
CA LEU A 60 17.54 0.65 -7.31
C LEU A 60 16.95 -0.06 -6.09
N TRP A 61 17.77 -0.20 -5.04
CA TRP A 61 17.41 -0.90 -3.80
C TRP A 61 17.73 -0.06 -2.58
N LEU A 62 16.92 -0.22 -1.53
CA LEU A 62 17.15 0.34 -0.21
C LEU A 62 16.85 -0.74 0.83
N PHE A 63 17.88 -1.14 1.59
CA PHE A 63 17.78 -2.20 2.61
C PHE A 63 17.07 -3.49 2.13
N GLY A 64 17.33 -3.93 0.90
CA GLY A 64 16.73 -5.14 0.34
C GLY A 64 15.32 -4.98 -0.23
N VAL A 65 14.77 -3.76 -0.24
CA VAL A 65 13.49 -3.43 -0.90
C VAL A 65 13.76 -2.59 -2.15
N PRO A 66 13.16 -2.91 -3.32
CA PRO A 66 13.29 -2.06 -4.50
C PRO A 66 12.64 -0.69 -4.26
N VAL A 67 13.34 0.38 -4.66
CA VAL A 67 12.87 1.76 -4.46
C VAL A 67 11.50 2.00 -5.10
N VAL A 68 11.22 1.32 -6.21
CA VAL A 68 9.91 1.37 -6.88
C VAL A 68 8.76 1.02 -5.93
N TYR A 69 8.90 0.01 -5.07
CA TYR A 69 7.83 -0.37 -4.15
C TYR A 69 7.63 0.68 -3.05
N LEU A 70 8.70 1.36 -2.65
CA LEU A 70 8.63 2.44 -1.66
C LEU A 70 7.81 3.62 -2.18
N LEU A 71 7.95 3.91 -3.47
CA LEU A 71 7.22 4.97 -4.17
C LEU A 71 5.84 4.52 -4.63
N PHE A 72 5.65 3.23 -4.87
CA PHE A 72 4.37 2.68 -5.29
C PHE A 72 3.30 2.91 -4.23
N TRP A 73 3.58 2.57 -2.97
CA TRP A 73 2.65 2.73 -1.84
C TRP A 73 2.05 4.14 -1.68
N PRO A 74 2.83 5.23 -1.53
CA PRO A 74 2.26 6.57 -1.46
C PRO A 74 1.47 6.92 -2.72
N ASN A 75 1.98 6.59 -3.92
CA ASN A 75 1.33 6.97 -5.17
C ASN A 75 -0.03 6.29 -5.34
N ILE A 76 -0.12 4.98 -5.11
CA ILE A 76 -1.39 4.25 -5.23
C ILE A 76 -2.43 4.70 -4.19
N ILE A 77 -2.01 4.95 -2.95
CA ILE A 77 -2.92 5.48 -1.91
C ILE A 77 -3.41 6.87 -2.31
N TYR A 78 -2.52 7.73 -2.81
CA TYR A 78 -2.88 9.10 -3.20
C TYR A 78 -3.83 9.12 -4.41
N VAL A 79 -3.57 8.30 -5.42
CA VAL A 79 -4.45 8.16 -6.58
C VAL A 79 -5.83 7.65 -6.14
N ALA A 80 -5.87 6.64 -5.27
CA ALA A 80 -7.13 6.12 -4.73
C ALA A 80 -7.91 7.18 -3.93
N LEU A 81 -7.22 7.97 -3.10
CA LEU A 81 -7.81 9.10 -2.39
C LEU A 81 -8.42 10.10 -3.39
N ARG A 82 -7.61 10.63 -4.32
CA ARG A 82 -8.08 11.68 -5.24
C ARG A 82 -9.17 11.21 -6.19
N TRP A 83 -9.08 9.98 -6.68
CA TRP A 83 -10.15 9.42 -7.50
C TRP A 83 -11.44 9.28 -6.69
N SER A 84 -11.37 8.80 -5.45
CA SER A 84 -12.56 8.71 -4.60
C SER A 84 -13.19 10.08 -4.32
N GLU A 85 -12.38 11.09 -3.99
CA GLU A 85 -12.85 12.47 -3.75
C GLU A 85 -13.50 13.07 -5.00
N ASN A 86 -12.90 12.86 -6.18
CA ASN A 86 -13.45 13.32 -7.45
C ASN A 86 -14.77 12.61 -7.81
N ALA A 87 -14.88 11.30 -7.53
CA ALA A 87 -16.07 10.52 -7.84
C ALA A 87 -17.26 10.86 -6.94
N THR A 88 -17.01 11.21 -5.68
CA THR A 88 -18.06 11.61 -4.73
C THR A 88 -18.26 13.11 -4.64
N ALA A 89 -17.40 13.92 -5.28
CA ALA A 89 -17.33 15.37 -5.12
C ALA A 89 -17.21 15.80 -3.64
N GLU A 90 -16.55 15.00 -2.81
CA GLU A 90 -16.34 15.26 -1.39
C GLU A 90 -14.86 15.22 -1.04
N SER A 91 -14.38 16.15 -0.21
CA SER A 91 -13.04 16.05 0.37
C SER A 91 -13.04 15.06 1.54
N PHE A 92 -12.16 14.06 1.49
CA PHE A 92 -12.03 13.01 2.49
C PHE A 92 -11.67 13.55 3.89
N LEU A 93 -10.73 14.50 3.95
CA LEU A 93 -10.30 15.10 5.21
C LEU A 93 -11.42 15.92 5.85
N ALA A 94 -12.24 16.59 5.04
CA ALA A 94 -13.35 17.45 5.49
C ALA A 94 -14.69 16.70 5.65
N SER A 95 -14.89 15.56 4.97
CA SER A 95 -16.18 14.87 4.90
C SER A 95 -16.67 14.42 6.28
N THR A 96 -17.96 14.61 6.54
CA THR A 96 -18.66 14.11 7.73
C THR A 96 -18.95 12.62 7.64
N SER A 97 -18.97 12.06 6.43
CA SER A 97 -19.30 10.66 6.14
C SER A 97 -18.18 9.97 5.34
N PRO A 98 -16.93 9.93 5.86
CA PRO A 98 -15.77 9.42 5.11
C PRO A 98 -15.91 7.94 4.71
N HIS A 99 -16.78 7.20 5.40
CA HIS A 99 -17.06 5.79 5.13
C HIS A 99 -17.64 5.55 3.74
N GLN A 100 -18.25 6.56 3.11
CA GLN A 100 -18.75 6.47 1.74
C GLN A 100 -17.61 6.42 0.70
N LEU A 101 -16.44 6.96 1.03
CA LEU A 101 -15.25 6.93 0.16
C LEU A 101 -14.47 5.62 0.29
N TYR A 102 -14.61 4.87 1.40
CA TYR A 102 -13.84 3.65 1.64
C TYR A 102 -14.00 2.58 0.56
N PRO A 103 -15.20 2.26 0.04
CA PRO A 103 -15.35 1.28 -1.03
C PRO A 103 -14.59 1.69 -2.30
N LEU A 104 -14.62 2.97 -2.67
CA LEU A 104 -13.93 3.48 -3.85
C LEU A 104 -12.41 3.45 -3.68
N ILE A 105 -11.92 3.84 -2.50
CA ILE A 105 -10.50 3.72 -2.15
C ILE A 105 -10.06 2.27 -2.24
N PHE A 106 -10.80 1.36 -1.60
CA PHE A 106 -10.51 -0.07 -1.60
C PHE A 106 -10.43 -0.64 -3.02
N LEU A 107 -11.46 -0.38 -3.84
CA LEU A 107 -11.53 -0.90 -5.20
C LEU A 107 -10.41 -0.35 -6.08
N THR A 108 -10.15 0.96 -6.00
CA THR A 108 -9.08 1.60 -6.79
C THR A 108 -7.72 1.00 -6.44
N MET A 109 -7.43 0.84 -5.14
CA MET A 109 -6.18 0.23 -4.72
C MET A 109 -6.09 -1.24 -5.08
N ALA A 110 -7.17 -2.01 -4.92
CA ALA A 110 -7.20 -3.41 -5.31
C ALA A 110 -6.89 -3.59 -6.81
N VAL A 111 -7.52 -2.78 -7.67
CA VAL A 111 -7.32 -2.82 -9.12
C VAL A 111 -5.90 -2.41 -9.52
N ILE A 112 -5.39 -1.31 -8.99
CA ILE A 112 -4.03 -0.86 -9.34
C ILE A 112 -2.99 -1.86 -8.80
N ALA A 113 -3.17 -2.37 -7.58
CA ALA A 113 -2.28 -3.35 -6.98
C ALA A 113 -2.24 -4.65 -7.79
N ILE A 114 -3.39 -5.22 -8.17
CA ILE A 114 -3.40 -6.46 -8.95
C ILE A 114 -2.75 -6.27 -10.32
N MET A 115 -2.95 -5.13 -10.99
CA MET A 115 -2.30 -4.84 -12.27
C MET A 115 -0.78 -4.71 -12.13
N PHE A 116 -0.32 -3.98 -11.12
CA PHE A 116 1.11 -3.76 -10.87
C PHE A 116 1.83 -5.06 -10.48
N GLU A 117 1.24 -5.81 -9.56
CA GLU A 117 1.78 -7.08 -9.07
C GLU A 117 1.77 -8.15 -10.17
N ALA A 118 0.73 -8.19 -11.02
CA ALA A 118 0.64 -9.12 -12.15
C ALA A 118 1.71 -8.83 -13.19
N PHE A 119 1.93 -7.56 -13.51
CA PHE A 119 3.04 -7.17 -14.36
C PHE A 119 4.37 -7.60 -13.74
N GLY A 120 4.58 -7.32 -12.45
CA GLY A 120 5.75 -7.74 -11.69
C GLY A 120 6.02 -9.25 -11.79
N SER A 121 5.00 -10.08 -11.57
CA SER A 121 5.11 -11.54 -11.61
C SER A 121 5.29 -12.12 -13.02
N GLN A 122 4.68 -11.50 -14.04
CA GLN A 122 4.85 -11.94 -15.44
C GLN A 122 6.29 -11.78 -15.93
N TYR A 123 6.95 -10.69 -15.53
CA TYR A 123 8.35 -10.41 -15.86
C TYR A 123 9.34 -10.94 -14.82
N GLN A 124 8.91 -11.84 -13.92
CA GLN A 124 9.72 -12.45 -12.85
C GLN A 124 10.38 -11.45 -11.89
N MET A 125 9.91 -10.21 -11.86
CA MET A 125 10.39 -9.19 -10.92
C MET A 125 9.93 -9.46 -9.49
N ILE A 126 8.83 -10.20 -9.35
CA ILE A 126 8.29 -10.67 -8.08
C ILE A 126 8.07 -12.18 -8.19
N THR A 127 8.59 -12.91 -7.21
CA THR A 127 8.34 -14.35 -7.07
C THR A 127 7.62 -14.59 -5.75
N TRP A 128 6.39 -15.08 -5.85
CA TRP A 128 5.56 -15.41 -4.69
C TRP A 128 5.94 -16.78 -4.14
N ASN A 129 6.17 -16.85 -2.83
CA ASN A 129 6.53 -18.08 -2.10
C ASN A 129 5.33 -18.64 -1.34
N ILE A 130 4.16 -18.61 -1.98
CA ILE A 130 2.88 -18.97 -1.38
C ILE A 130 2.42 -20.20 -2.15
N GLY A 131 2.15 -21.31 -1.45
CA GLY A 131 2.01 -22.65 -2.01
C GLY A 131 1.27 -22.71 -3.36
N SER A 132 1.78 -23.54 -4.28
CA SER A 132 1.60 -23.51 -5.74
C SER A 132 0.16 -23.58 -6.28
N ASN A 133 -0.87 -23.77 -5.45
CA ASN A 133 -2.21 -24.13 -5.91
C ASN A 133 -3.22 -22.97 -5.95
N LEU A 134 -2.80 -21.74 -5.64
CA LEU A 134 -3.70 -20.58 -5.51
C LEU A 134 -3.43 -19.45 -6.50
N VAL A 135 -2.84 -19.77 -7.64
CA VAL A 135 -2.59 -18.76 -8.67
C VAL A 135 -3.87 -18.45 -9.44
N LEU A 136 -4.43 -17.25 -9.26
CA LEU A 136 -5.48 -16.71 -10.13
C LEU A 136 -5.20 -15.25 -10.50
N TRP A 137 -5.22 -15.02 -11.82
CA TRP A 137 -4.81 -13.87 -12.65
C TRP A 137 -3.35 -13.38 -12.49
N GLY A 138 -2.57 -13.50 -13.57
CA GLY A 138 -1.25 -12.86 -13.66
C GLY A 138 -0.13 -13.42 -12.77
N LYS A 139 -0.30 -14.60 -12.17
CA LYS A 139 0.63 -15.18 -11.16
C LYS A 139 0.64 -14.45 -9.81
N VAL A 140 -0.39 -13.66 -9.52
CA VAL A 140 -0.55 -12.95 -8.24
C VAL A 140 -1.49 -13.73 -7.32
N PRO A 141 -1.18 -13.88 -6.03
CA PRO A 141 -2.12 -14.40 -5.05
C PRO A 141 -3.33 -13.49 -4.87
N VAL A 142 -4.53 -14.06 -4.81
CA VAL A 142 -5.79 -13.30 -4.72
C VAL A 142 -5.86 -12.41 -3.48
N PHE A 143 -5.17 -12.72 -2.37
CA PHE A 143 -5.21 -11.87 -1.18
C PHE A 143 -4.51 -10.52 -1.37
N VAL A 144 -3.62 -10.38 -2.35
CA VAL A 144 -2.81 -9.18 -2.59
C VAL A 144 -3.70 -7.94 -2.82
N PRO A 145 -4.61 -7.91 -3.81
CA PRO A 145 -5.50 -6.76 -3.99
C PRO A 145 -6.31 -6.38 -2.73
N PHE A 146 -6.80 -7.37 -1.97
CA PHE A 146 -7.55 -7.11 -0.72
C PHE A 146 -6.66 -6.51 0.35
N SER A 147 -5.44 -7.04 0.49
CA SER A 147 -4.41 -6.53 1.39
C SER A 147 -4.15 -5.04 1.14
N TYR A 148 -3.87 -4.67 -0.12
CA TYR A 148 -3.60 -3.29 -0.50
C TYR A 148 -4.81 -2.39 -0.26
N GLY A 149 -6.02 -2.83 -0.64
CA GLY A 149 -7.25 -2.07 -0.43
C GLY A 149 -7.55 -1.78 1.05
N ILE A 150 -7.45 -2.80 1.91
CA ILE A 150 -7.66 -2.63 3.36
C ILE A 150 -6.60 -1.68 3.94
N MET A 151 -5.33 -1.86 3.56
CA MET A 151 -4.25 -1.02 4.07
C MET A 151 -4.38 0.43 3.65
N GLY A 152 -4.84 0.68 2.44
CA GLY A 152 -5.22 2.01 1.96
C GLY A 152 -6.21 2.71 2.87
N ILE A 153 -7.33 2.02 3.16
CA ILE A 153 -8.37 2.56 4.04
C ILE A 153 -7.80 2.83 5.43
N LEU A 154 -7.08 1.88 6.03
CA LEU A 154 -6.57 2.02 7.39
C LEU A 154 -5.54 3.16 7.49
N PHE A 155 -4.64 3.28 6.51
CA PHE A 155 -3.69 4.38 6.46
C PHE A 155 -4.40 5.73 6.33
N LEU A 156 -5.36 5.86 5.40
CA LEU A 156 -6.11 7.09 5.20
C LEU A 156 -6.98 7.44 6.42
N TYR A 157 -7.55 6.43 7.09
CA TYR A 157 -8.24 6.62 8.36
C TYR A 157 -7.30 7.23 9.41
N ALA A 158 -6.13 6.62 9.64
CA ALA A 158 -5.15 7.13 10.59
C ALA A 158 -4.65 8.54 10.23
N LEU A 159 -4.44 8.81 8.94
CA LEU A 159 -4.12 10.12 8.39
C LEU A 159 -5.19 11.14 8.77
N ARG A 160 -6.46 10.86 8.46
CA ARG A 160 -7.57 11.78 8.72
C ARG A 160 -7.74 12.07 10.20
N GLU A 161 -7.74 11.04 11.04
CA GLU A 161 -7.89 11.22 12.50
C GLU A 161 -6.75 12.06 13.06
N THR A 162 -5.51 11.83 12.59
CA THR A 162 -4.37 12.66 12.98
C THR A 162 -4.49 14.09 12.46
N TRP A 163 -4.95 14.26 11.22
CA TRP A 163 -5.10 15.58 10.58
C TRP A 163 -6.11 16.47 11.28
N ARG A 164 -7.20 15.87 11.78
CA ARG A 164 -8.24 16.57 12.55
C ARG A 164 -7.82 16.90 13.97
N ALA A 165 -7.09 15.99 14.62
CA ALA A 165 -6.74 16.13 16.04
C ALA A 165 -5.56 17.08 16.29
N ILE A 166 -4.65 17.22 15.33
CA ILE A 166 -3.38 17.94 15.51
C ILE A 166 -3.25 19.00 14.42
N ILE A 167 -2.93 20.23 14.79
CA ILE A 167 -2.70 21.34 13.84
C ILE A 167 -1.23 21.40 13.41
N ASP A 168 -0.31 21.20 14.35
CA ASP A 168 1.14 21.32 14.13
C ASP A 168 1.66 20.22 13.17
N PRO A 169 2.32 20.58 12.05
CA PRO A 169 2.80 19.63 11.04
C PRO A 169 3.80 18.60 11.58
N LEU A 170 4.70 19.00 12.47
CA LEU A 170 5.71 18.11 13.00
C LEU A 170 5.09 17.06 13.94
N LYS A 171 4.17 17.49 14.81
CA LYS A 171 3.38 16.57 15.66
C LYS A 171 2.50 15.62 14.84
N ARG A 172 1.93 16.09 13.71
CA ARG A 172 1.20 15.21 12.77
C ARG A 172 2.10 14.11 12.23
N LEU A 173 3.29 14.47 11.73
CA LEU A 173 4.27 13.51 11.22
C LEU A 173 4.60 12.46 12.28
N PHE A 174 4.99 12.87 13.49
CA PHE A 174 5.32 11.93 14.56
C PHE A 174 4.15 11.03 14.94
N ARG A 175 2.93 11.58 15.05
CA ARG A 175 1.74 10.78 15.38
C ARG A 175 1.46 9.73 14.31
N LEU A 176 1.62 10.06 13.04
CA LEU A 176 1.47 9.08 11.95
C LEU A 176 2.57 8.04 11.95
N MET A 177 3.82 8.42 12.22
CA MET A 177 4.91 7.44 12.38
C MET A 177 4.62 6.42 13.49
N ILE A 178 3.93 6.81 14.56
CA ILE A 178 3.49 5.89 15.63
C ILE A 178 2.37 4.95 15.14
N TRP A 179 1.49 5.41 14.24
CA TRP A 179 0.47 4.55 13.64
C TRP A 179 1.06 3.49 12.72
N VAL A 180 2.18 3.77 12.06
CA VAL A 180 2.78 2.87 11.06
C VAL A 180 3.03 1.44 11.62
N PRO A 181 3.70 1.24 12.77
CA PRO A 181 3.84 -0.09 13.37
C PRO A 181 2.50 -0.82 13.61
N ILE A 182 1.48 -0.10 14.07
CA ILE A 182 0.15 -0.66 14.36
C ILE A 182 -0.51 -1.15 13.06
N LEU A 183 -0.44 -0.33 12.01
CA LEU A 183 -0.97 -0.66 10.69
C LEU A 183 -0.29 -1.91 10.13
N ILE A 184 1.03 -1.99 10.26
CA ILE A 184 1.82 -3.13 9.77
C ILE A 184 1.50 -4.40 10.55
N LEU A 185 1.43 -4.35 11.88
CA LEU A 185 1.06 -5.53 12.69
C LEU A 185 -0.34 -6.03 12.34
N THR A 186 -1.28 -5.10 12.16
CA THR A 186 -2.66 -5.43 11.73
C THR A 186 -2.64 -6.10 10.36
N HIS A 187 -1.84 -5.57 9.43
CA HIS A 187 -1.67 -6.13 8.10
C HIS A 187 -1.12 -7.56 8.12
N THR A 188 -0.03 -7.77 8.86
CA THR A 188 0.65 -9.06 8.94
C THR A 188 -0.21 -10.09 9.65
N GLY A 189 -0.92 -9.70 10.71
CA GLY A 189 -1.92 -10.55 11.36
C GLY A 189 -3.00 -11.00 10.37
N ALA A 190 -3.54 -10.07 9.58
CA ALA A 190 -4.53 -10.39 8.55
C ALA A 190 -3.98 -11.33 7.47
N MET A 191 -2.76 -11.06 6.97
CA MET A 191 -2.09 -11.93 6.00
C MET A 191 -1.84 -13.33 6.54
N PHE A 192 -1.42 -13.45 7.79
CA PHE A 192 -1.21 -14.74 8.45
C PHE A 192 -2.51 -15.53 8.55
N VAL A 193 -3.61 -14.89 8.99
CA VAL A 193 -4.94 -15.52 9.06
C VAL A 193 -5.40 -15.98 7.67
N ILE A 194 -5.22 -15.15 6.63
CA ILE A 194 -5.59 -15.52 5.25
C ILE A 194 -4.75 -16.70 4.77
N LYS A 195 -3.44 -16.70 5.01
CA LYS A 195 -2.57 -17.83 4.67
C LYS A 195 -2.98 -19.10 5.39
N VAL A 196 -3.23 -19.04 6.70
CA VAL A 196 -3.68 -20.21 7.47
C VAL A 196 -5.00 -20.75 6.91
N GLY A 197 -5.97 -19.88 6.60
CA GLY A 197 -7.21 -20.30 5.94
C GLY A 197 -6.95 -21.01 4.61
N ILE A 198 -6.10 -20.42 3.77
CA ILE A 198 -5.63 -21.02 2.51
C ILE A 198 -5.01 -22.40 2.73
N ASP A 199 -4.10 -22.54 3.69
CA ASP A 199 -3.38 -23.77 3.96
C ASP A 199 -4.32 -24.88 4.46
N ILE A 200 -5.36 -24.51 5.23
CA ILE A 200 -6.44 -25.42 5.65
C ILE A 200 -7.28 -25.87 4.44
N PHE A 201 -7.79 -24.92 3.64
CA PHE A 201 -8.67 -25.24 2.51
C PHE A 201 -7.98 -26.00 1.38
N SER A 202 -6.69 -25.76 1.18
CA SER A 202 -5.87 -26.48 0.19
C SER A 202 -5.41 -27.86 0.67
N GLY A 203 -5.69 -28.22 1.93
CA GLY A 203 -5.26 -29.49 2.52
C GLY A 203 -3.77 -29.55 2.86
N ALA A 204 -3.05 -28.42 2.80
CA ALA A 204 -1.65 -28.31 3.19
C ALA A 204 -1.47 -28.42 4.72
N ILE A 205 -2.49 -28.03 5.50
CA ILE A 205 -2.59 -28.25 6.94
C ILE A 205 -3.84 -29.10 7.20
N LYS A 206 -3.65 -30.29 7.77
CA LYS A 206 -4.76 -31.08 8.31
C LYS A 206 -5.08 -30.57 9.72
N LEU A 207 -6.28 -30.00 9.90
CA LEU A 207 -6.81 -29.75 11.23
C LEU A 207 -7.15 -31.11 11.84
N HIS A 208 -6.51 -31.42 12.97
CA HIS A 208 -6.77 -32.62 13.75
C HIS A 208 -8.03 -32.46 14.60
#